data_AF-A0AAD3TD04-F1
#
_entry.id   AF-A0AAD3TD04-F1
#
_cell.length_a   1.000
_cell.length_b   1.000
_cell.length_c   1.000
_cell.angle_alpha   90.00
_cell.angle_beta   90.00
_cell.angle_gamma   90.00
#
_symmetry.space_group_name_H-M   'P 1'
#
loop_
_entity.id
_entity.type
_entity.pdbx_description
1 polymer ?
#
loop_
_entity_poly.entity_id
_entity_poly.type
_entity_poly.pdbx_seq_one_letter_code
_entity_poly.pdbx_strand_id
1 'polypeptide(L)'
;MPYFQAHRIVVLTDQPLKSILQKLDISRRLVKWAIELGEFDIEFQPRPTVKAQALADFIVETTTPVLEEQPKESAELLVGVPKWILHVDGSSTDTGSGTGVVLTNPDGFEVKYSLGLKFLATNNIAEYEALLAGL
;
A
#
# COMPACT_ATOMS: atom_id res chain seq x y z
N MET A 1 -27.29 -16.70 3.46
CA MET A 1 -26.31 -16.54 4.56
C MET A 1 -25.08 -15.84 4.01
N PRO A 2 -24.55 -14.81 4.68
CA PRO A 2 -23.27 -14.20 4.33
C PRO A 2 -22.13 -15.22 4.32
N TYR A 3 -21.24 -15.13 3.34
CA TYR A 3 -20.19 -16.12 3.08
C TYR A 3 -19.34 -16.44 4.32
N PHE A 4 -18.89 -15.40 5.04
CA PHE A 4 -18.02 -15.53 6.21
C PHE A 4 -18.70 -16.06 7.48
N GLN A 5 -20.03 -16.07 7.53
CA GLN A 5 -20.77 -16.67 8.66
C GLN A 5 -21.01 -18.17 8.44
N ALA A 6 -20.82 -18.67 7.21
CA ALA A 6 -21.00 -20.07 6.86
C ALA A 6 -19.68 -20.82 6.63
N HIS A 7 -18.54 -20.11 6.60
CA HIS A 7 -17.23 -20.68 6.31
C HIS A 7 -16.20 -20.21 7.33
N ARG A 8 -15.34 -21.14 7.72
CA ARG A 8 -14.18 -20.87 8.57
C ARG A 8 -13.18 -19.97 7.85
N ILE A 9 -12.70 -18.95 8.55
CA ILE A 9 -11.73 -17.97 8.03
C ILE A 9 -10.35 -18.36 8.52
N VAL A 10 -9.41 -18.57 7.60
CA VAL A 10 -8.00 -18.80 7.95
C VAL A 10 -7.20 -17.53 7.65
N VAL A 11 -6.61 -16.95 8.68
CA VAL A 11 -5.75 -15.78 8.60
C VAL A 11 -4.29 -16.24 8.72
N LEU A 12 -3.55 -16.09 7.62
CA LEU A 12 -2.12 -16.37 7.57
C LEU A 12 -1.34 -15.15 8.08
N THR A 13 -0.67 -15.28 9.22
CA THR A 13 0.04 -14.16 9.85
C THR A 13 1.25 -14.64 10.65
N ASP A 14 2.29 -13.82 10.66
CA ASP A 14 3.48 -13.99 11.50
C ASP A 14 3.39 -13.16 12.80
N GLN A 15 2.30 -12.42 12.96
CA GLN A 15 2.05 -11.57 14.12
C GLN A 15 1.20 -12.32 15.15
N PRO A 16 1.39 -12.10 16.47
CA PRO A 16 0.67 -12.82 17.52
C PRO A 16 -0.75 -12.26 17.73
N LEU A 17 -1.55 -12.14 16.66
CA LEU A 17 -2.86 -11.50 16.69
C LEU A 17 -3.82 -12.19 17.66
N LYS A 18 -3.77 -13.53 17.75
CA LYS A 18 -4.58 -14.31 18.69
C LYS A 18 -4.35 -13.88 20.15
N SER A 19 -3.09 -13.64 20.54
CA SER A 19 -2.78 -13.27 21.92
C SER A 19 -3.07 -11.79 22.20
N ILE A 20 -2.97 -10.92 21.18
CA ILE A 20 -3.34 -9.51 21.27
C ILE A 20 -4.86 -9.36 21.46
N LEU A 21 -5.66 -10.10 20.68
CA LEU A 21 -7.13 -10.06 20.79
C LEU A 21 -7.64 -10.62 22.13
N GLN A 22 -6.89 -11.53 22.77
CA GLN A 22 -7.21 -12.04 24.11
C GLN A 22 -6.82 -11.07 25.23
N LYS A 23 -5.83 -10.19 25.00
CA LYS A 23 -5.41 -9.15 25.94
C LYS A 23 -6.21 -7.86 25.71
N LEU A 24 -7.49 -7.93 26.07
CA LEU A 24 -8.48 -6.87 25.90
C LEU A 24 -8.16 -5.59 26.70
N ASP A 25 -7.28 -5.68 27.70
CA ASP A 25 -6.94 -4.58 28.62
C ASP A 25 -6.11 -3.45 27.99
N ILE A 26 -5.68 -3.62 26.74
CA ILE A 26 -4.73 -2.69 26.09
C ILE A 26 -5.46 -1.52 25.41
N SER A 27 -6.68 -1.69 24.91
CA SER A 27 -7.42 -0.60 24.25
C SER A 27 -8.91 -0.89 24.09
N ARG A 28 -9.76 0.12 24.35
CA ARG A 28 -11.21 0.06 24.06
C ARG A 28 -11.50 -0.27 22.58
N ARG A 29 -10.61 0.11 21.65
CA ARG A 29 -10.75 -0.25 20.23
C ARG A 29 -10.52 -1.74 20.00
N LEU A 30 -9.55 -2.35 20.68
CA LEU A 30 -9.28 -3.79 20.58
C LEU A 30 -10.43 -4.61 21.15
N VAL A 31 -11.05 -4.15 22.24
CA VAL A 31 -12.26 -4.80 22.79
C VAL A 31 -13.39 -4.84 21.78
N LYS A 32 -13.65 -3.72 21.09
CA LYS A 32 -14.66 -3.66 20.04
C LYS A 32 -14.38 -4.67 18.92
N TRP A 33 -13.14 -4.69 18.41
CA TRP A 33 -12.75 -5.65 17.37
C TRP A 33 -12.81 -7.10 17.84
N ALA A 34 -12.44 -7.41 19.08
CA ALA A 34 -12.52 -8.77 19.61
C ALA A 34 -13.97 -9.28 19.70
N ILE A 35 -14.93 -8.39 20.00
CA ILE A 35 -16.35 -8.72 20.00
C ILE A 35 -16.84 -8.96 18.56
N GLU A 36 -16.56 -8.05 17.64
CA GLU A 36 -16.99 -8.17 16.23
C GLU A 36 -16.38 -9.40 15.54
N LEU A 37 -15.11 -9.71 15.83
CA LEU A 37 -14.42 -10.86 15.26
C LEU A 37 -14.81 -12.18 15.94
N GLY A 38 -15.35 -12.14 17.17
CA GLY A 38 -15.80 -13.32 17.89
C GLY A 38 -17.03 -13.99 17.29
N GLU A 39 -17.78 -13.30 16.42
CA GLU A 39 -18.91 -13.87 15.67
C GLU A 39 -18.47 -14.82 14.55
N PHE A 40 -17.19 -14.79 14.18
CA PHE A 40 -16.62 -15.58 13.08
C PHE A 40 -15.74 -16.71 13.62
N ASP A 41 -15.78 -17.86 12.95
CA ASP A 41 -14.82 -18.94 13.19
C ASP A 41 -13.49 -18.61 12.49
N ILE A 42 -12.60 -17.91 13.22
CA ILE A 42 -11.30 -17.46 12.72
C ILE A 42 -10.17 -18.33 13.28
N GLU A 43 -9.36 -18.89 12.38
CA GLU A 43 -8.13 -19.59 12.69
C GLU A 43 -6.91 -18.76 12.26
N PHE A 44 -5.96 -18.55 13.17
CA PHE A 44 -4.68 -17.92 12.86
C PHE A 44 -3.63 -19.00 12.62
N GLN A 45 -3.02 -19.00 11.44
CA GLN A 45 -1.93 -19.91 11.08
C GLN A 45 -0.68 -19.10 10.70
N PRO A 46 0.53 -19.64 10.94
CA PRO A 46 1.77 -19.01 10.48
C PRO A 46 1.74 -18.79 8.97
N ARG A 47 2.27 -17.67 8.50
CA ARG A 47 2.34 -17.45 7.06
C ARG A 47 3.35 -18.46 6.48
N PRO A 48 2.96 -19.32 5.53
CA PRO A 48 3.93 -20.13 4.84
C PRO A 48 4.89 -19.17 4.12
N THR A 49 6.20 -19.40 4.25
CA THR A 49 7.21 -18.67 3.51
C THR A 49 6.77 -18.66 2.04
N VAL A 50 6.50 -17.48 1.50
CA VAL A 50 6.32 -17.34 0.04
C VAL A 50 7.59 -17.92 -0.53
N LYS A 51 7.47 -19.05 -1.25
CA LYS A 51 8.62 -19.67 -1.90
C LYS A 51 9.30 -18.54 -2.65
N ALA A 52 10.57 -18.28 -2.36
CA ALA A 52 11.33 -17.26 -3.08
C ALA A 52 11.18 -17.49 -4.60
N GLN A 53 10.96 -18.74 -5.01
CA GLN A 53 10.54 -19.13 -6.35
C GLN A 53 9.24 -18.48 -6.83
N ALA A 54 8.14 -18.46 -6.07
CA ALA A 54 6.89 -17.81 -6.53
C ALA A 54 7.06 -16.29 -6.66
N LEU A 55 7.90 -15.68 -5.81
CA LEU A 55 8.29 -14.28 -5.96
C LEU A 55 9.18 -14.08 -7.19
N ALA A 56 10.13 -14.99 -7.43
CA ALA A 56 11.04 -14.97 -8.58
C ALA A 56 10.28 -15.22 -9.89
N ASP A 57 9.35 -16.17 -9.92
CA ASP A 57 8.48 -16.48 -11.05
C ASP A 57 7.57 -15.28 -11.35
N PHE A 58 7.03 -14.61 -10.33
CA PHE A 58 6.30 -13.36 -10.51
C PHE A 58 7.19 -12.25 -11.08
N ILE A 59 8.42 -12.09 -10.56
CA ILE A 59 9.38 -11.11 -11.10
C ILE A 59 9.75 -11.45 -12.56
N VAL A 60 9.96 -12.73 -12.89
CA VAL A 60 10.26 -13.21 -14.24
C VAL A 60 9.08 -13.02 -15.18
N GLU A 61 7.85 -13.27 -14.72
CA GLU A 61 6.61 -13.09 -15.49
C GLU A 61 6.29 -11.61 -15.71
N THR A 62 6.62 -10.75 -14.73
CA THR A 62 6.40 -9.30 -14.79
C THR A 62 7.54 -8.53 -15.44
N THR A 63 8.73 -9.12 -15.56
CA THR A 63 9.87 -8.54 -16.25
C THR A 63 9.94 -9.08 -17.68
N THR A 64 9.49 -8.28 -18.65
CA THR A 64 9.73 -8.58 -20.07
C THR A 64 11.23 -8.74 -20.34
N PRO A 65 11.66 -9.61 -21.28
CA PRO A 65 13.06 -9.93 -21.50
C PRO A 65 13.81 -8.75 -22.10
N VAL A 66 14.28 -7.84 -21.26
CA VAL A 66 15.39 -6.94 -21.58
C VAL A 66 16.61 -7.57 -20.93
N LEU A 67 17.35 -8.26 -21.80
CA LEU A 67 18.73 -8.72 -21.72
C LEU A 67 19.44 -8.54 -20.37
N GLU A 68 19.84 -9.68 -19.81
CA GLU A 68 20.77 -9.83 -18.70
C GLU A 68 21.97 -8.87 -18.81
N GLU A 69 22.11 -7.92 -17.89
CA GLU A 69 23.42 -7.46 -17.44
C GLU A 69 23.45 -7.23 -15.92
N GLN A 70 24.56 -7.69 -15.35
CA GLN A 70 24.95 -7.79 -13.93
C GLN A 70 24.93 -6.46 -13.16
N PRO A 71 24.94 -6.51 -11.80
CA PRO A 71 24.51 -5.39 -10.95
C PRO A 71 25.52 -4.24 -10.95
N LYS A 72 25.13 -3.11 -11.54
CA LYS A 72 25.80 -1.82 -11.36
C LYS A 72 24.78 -0.73 -11.09
N GLU A 73 25.03 -0.07 -9.96
CA GLU A 73 24.55 1.21 -9.46
C GLU A 73 23.33 1.85 -10.17
N SER A 74 22.28 1.96 -9.36
CA SER A 74 20.90 2.36 -9.60
C SER A 74 20.64 3.75 -10.19
N ALA A 75 21.61 4.40 -10.85
CA ALA A 75 21.45 5.73 -11.44
C ALA A 75 21.61 5.78 -12.97
N GLU A 76 22.30 4.82 -13.59
CA GLU A 76 22.65 4.88 -15.02
C GLU A 76 21.76 4.01 -15.93
N LEU A 77 20.85 3.20 -15.38
CA LEU A 77 20.03 2.22 -16.12
C LEU A 77 18.84 2.79 -16.91
N LEU A 78 18.67 4.11 -17.00
CA LEU A 78 17.55 4.74 -17.73
C LEU A 78 17.96 5.33 -19.09
N VAL A 79 19.12 4.97 -19.63
CA VAL A 79 19.51 5.42 -20.98
C VAL A 79 18.70 4.64 -22.01
N GLY A 80 17.60 5.23 -22.47
CA GLY A 80 16.75 4.71 -23.56
C GLY A 80 15.32 4.34 -23.15
N VAL A 81 14.99 4.33 -21.87
CA VAL A 81 13.59 4.15 -21.42
C VAL A 81 12.91 5.52 -21.39
N PRO A 82 11.73 5.68 -22.01
CA PRO A 82 10.95 6.92 -21.89
C PRO A 82 10.67 7.22 -20.41
N LYS A 83 11.37 8.23 -19.86
CA LYS A 83 11.27 8.62 -18.45
C LYS A 83 10.07 9.54 -18.25
N TRP A 84 9.14 9.11 -17.39
CA TRP A 84 8.08 9.95 -16.88
C TRP A 84 8.57 10.68 -15.62
N ILE A 85 8.22 11.95 -15.47
CA ILE A 85 8.54 12.75 -14.30
C ILE A 85 7.24 13.01 -13.54
N LEU A 86 7.21 12.59 -12.28
CA LEU A 86 6.09 12.80 -11.38
C LEU A 86 6.46 13.88 -10.36
N HIS A 87 5.66 14.95 -10.29
CA HIS A 87 5.70 15.96 -9.25
C HIS A 87 4.45 15.84 -8.39
N VAL A 88 4.62 15.88 -7.07
CA VAL A 88 3.54 15.83 -6.09
C VAL A 88 3.72 16.98 -5.12
N ASP A 89 2.61 17.57 -4.69
CA ASP A 89 2.58 18.63 -3.70
C ASP A 89 1.31 18.53 -2.87
N GLY A 90 1.44 18.62 -1.55
CA GLY A 90 0.32 18.58 -0.63
C GLY A 90 0.20 19.87 0.16
N SER A 91 -1.01 20.41 0.26
CA SER A 91 -1.25 21.63 1.01
C SER A 91 -2.42 21.47 1.97
N SER A 92 -2.28 22.06 3.16
CA SER A 92 -3.37 22.17 4.12
C SER A 92 -3.51 23.59 4.67
N THR A 93 -4.77 24.00 4.81
CA THR A 93 -5.20 25.28 5.39
C THR A 93 -6.28 25.02 6.43
N ASP A 94 -6.60 26.04 7.24
CA ASP A 94 -7.69 25.97 8.21
C ASP A 94 -9.07 25.71 7.55
N THR A 95 -9.20 25.98 6.25
CA THR A 95 -10.43 25.80 5.48
C THR A 95 -10.53 24.44 4.77
N GLY A 96 -9.44 23.68 4.71
CA GLY A 96 -9.39 22.41 3.99
C GLY A 96 -7.99 22.05 3.51
N SER A 97 -7.86 20.86 2.96
CA SER A 97 -6.58 20.34 2.46
C SER A 97 -6.74 19.64 1.12
N GLY A 98 -5.66 19.55 0.37
CA GLY A 98 -5.65 18.97 -0.95
C GLY A 98 -4.26 18.58 -1.41
N THR A 99 -4.23 17.82 -2.49
CA THR A 99 -3.01 17.40 -3.18
C THR A 99 -3.07 17.82 -4.64
N GLY A 100 -1.92 18.24 -5.18
CA GLY A 100 -1.65 18.34 -6.60
C GLY A 100 -0.67 17.26 -7.05
N VAL A 101 -0.92 16.73 -8.25
CA VAL A 101 -0.03 15.80 -8.96
C VAL A 101 0.16 16.31 -10.39
N VAL A 102 1.40 16.34 -10.85
CA VAL A 102 1.76 16.64 -12.24
C VAL A 102 2.59 15.48 -12.78
N LEU A 103 2.10 14.87 -13.85
CA LEU A 103 2.79 13.80 -14.55
C LEU A 103 3.23 14.32 -15.92
N THR A 104 4.55 14.41 -16.11
CA THR A 104 5.16 14.87 -17.36
C THR A 104 5.70 13.67 -18.12
N ASN A 105 5.21 13.47 -19.33
CA ASN A 105 5.71 12.43 -20.22
C ASN A 105 7.09 12.82 -20.81
N PRO A 106 7.81 11.88 -21.45
CA PRO A 106 9.11 12.16 -22.05
C PRO A 106 9.07 13.21 -23.18
N ASP A 107 7.91 13.38 -23.83
CA ASP A 107 7.69 14.36 -24.89
C ASP A 107 7.37 15.76 -24.34
N GLY A 108 7.33 15.93 -23.01
CA GLY A 108 7.02 17.19 -22.33
C GLY A 108 5.53 17.49 -22.18
N PHE A 109 4.65 16.56 -22.52
CA PHE A 109 3.22 16.67 -22.25
C PHE A 109 2.93 16.47 -20.75
N GLU A 110 2.17 17.38 -20.16
CA GLU A 110 1.83 17.37 -18.74
C GLU A 110 0.36 17.02 -18.52
N VAL A 111 0.10 16.08 -17.61
CA VAL A 111 -1.22 15.83 -17.03
C VAL A 111 -1.22 16.35 -15.60
N LYS A 112 -2.16 17.24 -15.28
CA LYS A 112 -2.32 17.83 -13.95
C LYS A 112 -3.58 17.30 -13.32
N TYR A 113 -3.46 16.84 -12.09
CA TYR A 113 -4.56 16.34 -11.29
C TYR A 113 -4.52 16.99 -9.91
N SER A 114 -5.69 17.33 -9.37
CA SER A 114 -5.81 17.80 -8.00
C SER A 114 -6.96 17.10 -7.29
N LEU A 115 -6.75 16.76 -6.03
CA LEU A 115 -7.72 16.09 -5.19
C LEU A 115 -7.89 16.87 -3.89
N GLY A 116 -9.14 17.20 -3.55
CA GLY A 116 -9.49 17.70 -2.24
C GLY A 116 -9.56 16.54 -1.24
N LEU A 117 -8.82 16.65 -0.14
CA LEU A 117 -8.90 15.69 0.95
C LEU A 117 -10.21 15.94 1.72
N LYS A 118 -10.99 14.87 1.94
CA LYS A 118 -12.28 14.93 2.63
C LYS A 118 -12.16 14.89 4.15
N PHE A 119 -10.96 15.12 4.67
CA PHE A 119 -10.63 15.11 6.08
C PHE A 119 -9.67 16.26 6.39
N LEU A 120 -9.56 16.60 7.67
CA LEU A 120 -8.59 17.58 8.15
C LEU A 120 -7.19 16.95 8.10
N ALA A 121 -6.33 17.46 7.23
CA ALA A 121 -4.91 17.10 7.19
C ALA A 121 -4.07 18.22 7.82
N THR A 122 -2.93 17.88 8.40
CA THR A 122 -1.85 18.86 8.61
C THR A 122 -1.07 19.01 7.30
N ASN A 123 -0.17 20.00 7.20
CA ASN A 123 0.63 20.17 5.99
C ASN A 123 1.45 18.90 5.67
N ASN A 124 2.09 18.31 6.68
CA ASN A 124 2.86 17.07 6.51
C ASN A 124 1.98 15.87 6.08
N ILE A 125 0.73 15.80 6.56
CA ILE A 125 -0.21 14.76 6.12
C ILE A 125 -0.61 15.02 4.66
N ALA A 126 -0.91 16.26 4.28
CA ALA A 126 -1.26 16.59 2.91
C ALA A 126 -0.13 16.23 1.92
N GLU A 127 1.13 16.51 2.27
CA GLU A 127 2.31 16.15 1.48
C GLU A 127 2.45 14.63 1.32
N TYR A 128 2.22 13.88 2.41
CA TYR A 128 2.25 12.42 2.37
C TYR A 128 1.11 11.83 1.50
N GLU A 129 -0.09 12.37 1.64
CA GLU A 129 -1.25 11.99 0.82
C GLU A 129 -1.03 12.35 -0.66
N ALA A 130 -0.32 13.44 -0.95
CA ALA A 130 0.03 13.81 -2.31
C ALA A 130 0.97 12.82 -2.99
N LEU A 131 1.97 12.34 -2.24
CA LEU A 131 2.84 11.28 -2.71
C LEU A 131 2.06 9.98 -2.98
N LEU A 132 1.15 9.60 -2.07
CA LEU A 132 0.31 8.42 -2.25
C LEU A 132 -0.64 8.54 -3.45
N ALA A 133 -1.18 9.73 -3.70
CA ALA A 133 -2.08 9.97 -4.83
C ALA A 133 -1.36 9.98 -6.19
N GLY A 134 -0.04 10.21 -6.20
CA GLY A 134 0.78 10.20 -7.41
C GLY A 134 1.34 8.84 -7.82
N LEU A 135 1.27 7.82 -6.94
CA LEU A 135 1.68 6.44 -7.21
C LEU A 135 0.57 5.64 -7.90
#